data_AF-A0A1V8UYD0-F1
#
_entry.id   AF-A0A1V8UYD0-F1
#
_cell.length_a   1.000
_cell.length_b   1.000
_cell.length_c   1.000
_cell.angle_alpha   90.00
_cell.angle_beta   90.00
_cell.angle_gamma   90.00
#
_symmetry.space_group_name_H-M   'P 1'
#
loop_
_entity.id
_entity.type
_entity.pdbx_description
1 polymer ?
#
loop_
_entity_poly.entity_id
_entity_poly.type
_entity_poly.pdbx_seq_one_letter_code
_entity_poly.pdbx_strand_id
1 'polypeptide(L)'
;MGNMASAIAFMMADAGFRDDSGESLMDESDFENLGDQIPLGSLSSRFYWLGKRVFSNCLTDDIFNSCTPTDNGDDLDSAMVLKMAQYPFERRIQQLKLLGHLNSDKPIENGSNNEFFEFATRLAMAYSTGGEATKKRIVQVVRNGRLDGPSGHASTLHEPLKTEPSVNEGTASPAMDMPDSEAQIEDPNLPRYTSALKEYGDRRGVAYSWPTRQISTMPVTFRCTIQMDGRTCSGVARSKKEAKHLASQKACQHLRIEI
;
A
#
# COMPACT_ATOMS: atom_id res chain seq x y z
N MET A 1 5.56 3.10 10.05
CA MET A 1 5.31 1.77 9.45
C MET A 1 4.03 1.67 8.61
N GLY A 2 3.28 2.76 8.35
CA GLY A 2 1.97 2.72 7.66
C GLY A 2 1.95 2.80 6.12
N ASN A 3 3.10 2.91 5.44
CA ASN A 3 3.15 3.18 3.99
C ASN A 3 3.36 1.93 3.10
N MET A 4 3.83 0.81 3.64
CA MET A 4 4.14 -0.38 2.84
C MET A 4 2.88 -1.18 2.45
N ALA A 5 1.90 -1.30 3.36
CA ALA A 5 0.64 -2.01 3.08
C ALA A 5 -0.12 -1.38 1.90
N SER A 6 -0.06 -0.05 1.77
CA SER A 6 -0.68 0.69 0.66
C SER A 6 0.03 0.45 -0.69
N ALA A 7 1.36 0.34 -0.70
CA ALA A 7 2.13 0.09 -1.92
C ALA A 7 1.93 -1.34 -2.46
N ILE A 8 1.75 -2.31 -1.56
CA ILE A 8 1.47 -3.70 -1.90
C ILE A 8 0.07 -3.82 -2.49
N ALA A 9 -0.93 -3.26 -1.82
CA ALA A 9 -2.30 -3.23 -2.32
C ALA A 9 -2.36 -2.62 -3.72
N PHE A 10 -1.69 -1.48 -3.98
CA PHE A 10 -1.65 -0.80 -5.27
C PHE A 10 -1.10 -1.64 -6.43
N MET A 11 -0.10 -2.49 -6.21
CA MET A 11 0.46 -3.31 -7.31
C MET A 11 -0.44 -4.46 -7.71
N MET A 12 -1.27 -4.97 -6.79
CA MET A 12 -2.12 -6.11 -7.06
C MET A 12 -3.27 -5.78 -8.02
N ALA A 13 -3.91 -4.61 -7.92
CA ALA A 13 -4.97 -4.29 -8.89
C ALA A 13 -4.45 -3.75 -10.24
N ASP A 14 -3.19 -3.28 -10.34
CA ASP A 14 -2.56 -2.88 -11.62
C ASP A 14 -2.06 -4.09 -12.45
N ALA A 15 -2.07 -5.30 -11.87
CA ALA A 15 -1.75 -6.57 -12.55
C ALA A 15 -2.93 -7.17 -13.34
N GLY A 16 -4.08 -6.48 -13.39
CA GLY A 16 -5.22 -6.89 -14.24
C GLY A 16 -6.06 -8.02 -13.67
N PHE A 17 -6.07 -8.20 -12.36
CA PHE A 17 -6.95 -9.14 -11.66
C PHE A 17 -8.39 -8.60 -11.65
N ARG A 18 -9.11 -8.82 -12.75
CA ARG A 18 -10.57 -8.76 -12.76
C ARG A 18 -11.07 -10.18 -12.50
N ASP A 19 -11.54 -10.41 -11.30
CA ASP A 19 -12.29 -11.61 -10.97
C ASP A 19 -13.67 -11.50 -11.64
N ASP A 20 -13.96 -12.39 -12.60
CA ASP A 20 -15.27 -12.52 -13.27
C ASP A 20 -16.21 -13.43 -12.46
N SER A 21 -15.85 -13.75 -11.21
CA SER A 21 -16.76 -14.33 -10.24
C SER A 21 -17.38 -13.22 -9.40
N GLY A 22 -18.62 -12.87 -9.74
CA GLY A 22 -19.42 -11.90 -9.01
C GLY A 22 -19.62 -12.32 -7.55
N GLU A 23 -18.78 -11.79 -6.68
CA GLU A 23 -19.02 -11.32 -5.30
C GLU A 23 -17.66 -10.99 -4.65
N SER A 24 -17.00 -9.94 -5.15
CA SER A 24 -15.77 -9.42 -4.53
C SER A 24 -16.08 -8.78 -3.18
N LEU A 25 -15.59 -9.41 -2.10
CA LEU A 25 -15.62 -8.92 -0.73
C LEU A 25 -14.54 -7.84 -0.46
N MET A 26 -13.91 -7.29 -1.50
CA MET A 26 -13.04 -6.12 -1.41
C MET A 26 -13.56 -5.01 -2.34
N ASP A 27 -14.18 -3.99 -1.73
CA ASP A 27 -14.69 -2.79 -2.39
C ASP A 27 -13.52 -2.06 -3.08
N GLU A 28 -13.51 -2.04 -4.42
CA GLU A 28 -12.53 -1.36 -5.29
C GLU A 28 -12.30 0.12 -4.91
N SER A 29 -13.23 0.71 -4.16
CA SER A 29 -13.15 2.06 -3.60
C SER A 29 -11.92 2.35 -2.71
N ASP A 30 -11.33 1.35 -2.06
CA ASP A 30 -10.17 1.54 -1.18
C ASP A 30 -8.84 1.61 -1.97
N PHE A 31 -8.85 1.19 -3.24
CA PHE A 31 -7.67 1.11 -4.10
C PHE A 31 -7.37 2.45 -4.80
N GLU A 32 -8.40 3.18 -5.25
CA GLU A 32 -8.22 4.46 -5.96
C GLU A 32 -7.66 5.58 -5.07
N ASN A 33 -7.95 5.58 -3.76
CA ASN A 33 -7.62 6.69 -2.87
C ASN A 33 -6.15 6.71 -2.38
N LEU A 34 -5.32 5.75 -2.81
CA LEU A 34 -3.91 5.64 -2.40
C LEU A 34 -2.91 6.03 -3.52
N GLY A 35 -3.38 6.22 -4.76
CA GLY A 35 -2.57 6.59 -5.92
C GLY A 35 -2.43 8.10 -6.17
N ASP A 36 -3.30 8.93 -5.58
CA ASP A 36 -3.64 10.24 -6.16
C ASP A 36 -2.95 11.48 -5.55
N GLN A 37 -1.82 11.33 -4.84
CA GLN A 37 -1.06 12.51 -4.35
C GLN A 37 0.35 12.66 -4.93
N ILE A 38 0.71 11.91 -5.97
CA ILE A 38 1.91 12.24 -6.74
C ILE A 38 1.45 13.20 -7.85
N PRO A 39 1.95 14.46 -7.92
CA PRO A 39 1.59 15.38 -8.98
C PRO A 39 1.77 14.72 -10.36
N LEU A 40 0.65 14.43 -11.03
CA LEU A 40 0.63 13.93 -12.40
C LEU A 40 1.33 14.98 -13.28
N GLY A 41 2.59 14.73 -13.64
CA GLY A 41 3.37 15.62 -14.48
C GLY A 41 4.87 15.65 -14.21
N SER A 42 5.35 15.15 -13.06
CA SER A 42 6.79 15.11 -12.81
C SER A 42 7.48 13.95 -13.52
N LEU A 43 8.72 14.15 -13.97
CA LEU A 43 9.59 13.10 -14.51
C LEU A 43 9.72 11.91 -13.52
N SER A 44 9.70 12.21 -12.22
CA SER A 44 9.70 11.22 -11.13
C SER A 44 8.47 10.31 -11.17
N SER A 45 7.29 10.81 -11.57
CA SER A 45 6.08 9.98 -11.70
C SER A 45 6.23 8.93 -12.80
N ARG A 46 6.81 9.30 -13.95
CA ARG A 46 7.10 8.35 -15.05
C ARG A 46 8.09 7.27 -14.64
N PHE A 47 9.17 7.66 -13.97
CA PHE A 47 10.16 6.70 -13.47
C PHE A 47 9.58 5.82 -12.37
N TYR A 48 8.80 6.37 -11.45
CA TYR A 48 8.11 5.58 -10.44
C TYR A 48 7.21 4.50 -11.08
N TRP A 49 6.40 4.87 -12.09
CA TRP A 49 5.56 3.92 -12.82
C TRP A 49 6.38 2.78 -13.45
N LEU A 50 7.44 3.12 -14.20
CA LEU A 50 8.30 2.11 -14.82
C LEU A 50 8.98 1.22 -13.76
N GLY A 51 9.42 1.82 -12.66
CA GLY A 51 10.09 1.14 -11.56
C GLY A 51 9.22 0.10 -10.90
N LYS A 52 7.95 0.42 -10.67
CA LYS A 52 6.96 -0.55 -10.17
C LYS A 52 6.88 -1.79 -11.06
N ARG A 53 6.77 -1.60 -12.38
CA ARG A 53 6.65 -2.72 -13.33
C ARG A 53 7.92 -3.56 -13.38
N VAL A 54 9.09 -2.93 -13.42
CA VAL A 54 10.38 -3.64 -13.38
C VAL A 54 10.52 -4.43 -12.08
N PHE A 55 10.20 -3.82 -10.94
CA PHE A 55 10.26 -4.48 -9.63
C PHE A 55 9.29 -5.67 -9.55
N SER A 56 8.04 -5.46 -9.93
CA SER A 56 7.01 -6.49 -9.92
C SER A 56 7.44 -7.69 -10.76
N ASN A 57 7.87 -7.45 -12.01
CA ASN A 57 8.33 -8.54 -12.89
C ASN A 57 9.52 -9.30 -12.28
N CYS A 58 10.48 -8.60 -11.69
CA CYS A 58 11.62 -9.26 -11.03
C CYS A 58 11.19 -10.18 -9.89
N LEU A 59 10.19 -9.76 -9.09
CA LEU A 59 9.67 -10.56 -7.98
C LEU A 59 8.80 -11.72 -8.46
N THR A 60 7.91 -11.48 -9.44
CA THR A 60 7.08 -12.52 -10.04
C THR A 60 7.94 -13.63 -10.60
N ASP A 61 8.98 -13.30 -11.37
CA ASP A 61 9.93 -14.30 -11.86
C ASP A 61 10.58 -15.08 -10.70
N ASP A 62 10.98 -14.41 -9.62
CA ASP A 62 11.67 -15.04 -8.50
C ASP A 62 10.74 -15.96 -7.70
N ILE A 63 9.48 -15.57 -7.53
CA ILE A 63 8.42 -16.37 -6.89
C ILE A 63 8.09 -17.57 -7.76
N PHE A 64 7.85 -17.36 -9.06
CA PHE A 64 7.53 -18.44 -9.99
C PHE A 64 8.66 -19.47 -10.11
N ASN A 65 9.93 -19.03 -10.07
CA ASN A 65 11.06 -19.97 -10.08
C ASN A 65 11.28 -20.69 -8.74
N SER A 66 10.67 -20.21 -7.65
CA SER A 66 10.80 -20.80 -6.32
C SER A 66 9.57 -21.60 -5.89
N CYS A 67 8.48 -21.56 -6.68
CA CYS A 67 7.23 -22.22 -6.33
C CYS A 67 7.32 -23.74 -6.54
N THR A 68 6.45 -24.45 -5.83
CA THR A 68 6.27 -25.89 -6.00
C THR A 68 5.17 -26.17 -7.02
N PRO A 69 5.14 -27.37 -7.65
CA PRO A 69 4.06 -27.73 -8.57
C PRO A 69 2.67 -27.80 -7.93
N THR A 70 2.58 -27.78 -6.59
CA THR A 70 1.32 -27.78 -5.85
C THR A 70 0.79 -26.38 -5.53
N ASP A 71 1.62 -25.35 -5.72
CA ASP A 71 1.23 -23.96 -5.45
C ASP A 71 0.23 -23.51 -6.53
N ASN A 72 -0.89 -22.94 -6.10
CA ASN A 72 -1.91 -22.37 -6.99
C ASN A 72 -1.75 -20.83 -7.09
N GLY A 73 -2.64 -20.18 -7.85
CA GLY A 73 -2.59 -18.72 -8.05
C GLY A 73 -2.63 -17.91 -6.74
N ASP A 74 -3.50 -18.29 -5.80
CA ASP A 74 -3.67 -17.59 -4.52
C ASP A 74 -2.41 -17.72 -3.64
N ASP A 75 -1.71 -18.86 -3.72
CA ASP A 75 -0.44 -19.08 -3.03
C ASP A 75 0.66 -18.15 -3.58
N LEU A 76 0.74 -17.99 -4.90
CA LEU A 76 1.70 -17.10 -5.56
C LEU A 76 1.41 -15.63 -5.23
N ASP A 77 0.14 -15.23 -5.19
CA ASP A 77 -0.27 -13.88 -4.82
C ASP A 77 0.04 -13.58 -3.35
N SER A 78 -0.24 -14.55 -2.45
CA SER A 78 0.14 -14.46 -1.05
C SER A 78 1.66 -14.33 -0.87
N ALA A 79 2.44 -15.10 -1.64
CA ALA A 79 3.89 -15.00 -1.66
C ALA A 79 4.37 -13.63 -2.16
N MET A 80 3.71 -13.05 -3.16
CA MET A 80 4.02 -11.71 -3.67
C MET A 80 3.82 -10.62 -2.60
N VAL A 81 2.66 -10.62 -1.93
CA VAL A 81 2.36 -9.71 -0.82
C VAL A 81 3.43 -9.82 0.27
N LEU A 82 3.70 -11.05 0.71
CA LEU A 82 4.65 -11.31 1.79
C LEU A 82 6.06 -10.83 1.43
N LYS A 83 6.51 -11.12 0.21
CA LYS A 83 7.84 -10.77 -0.27
C LYS A 83 8.02 -9.26 -0.42
N MET A 84 7.00 -8.55 -0.87
CA MET A 84 7.01 -7.10 -0.92
C MET A 84 7.00 -6.46 0.48
N ALA A 85 6.22 -7.01 1.42
CA ALA A 85 6.15 -6.50 2.80
C ALA A 85 7.48 -6.66 3.55
N GLN A 86 8.21 -7.73 3.26
CA GLN A 86 9.51 -8.03 3.88
C GLN A 86 10.69 -7.46 3.07
N TYR A 87 10.43 -6.74 2.00
CA TYR A 87 11.47 -6.32 1.08
C TYR A 87 12.36 -5.22 1.70
N PRO A 88 13.70 -5.36 1.71
CA PRO A 88 14.59 -4.42 2.38
C PRO A 88 14.89 -3.18 1.52
N PHE A 89 13.89 -2.31 1.32
CA PHE A 89 13.95 -1.16 0.41
C PHE A 89 15.14 -0.22 0.69
N GLU A 90 15.37 0.15 1.95
CA GLU A 90 16.46 1.06 2.33
C GLU A 90 17.84 0.55 1.87
N ARG A 91 18.16 -0.72 2.21
CA ARG A 91 19.42 -1.36 1.79
C ARG A 91 19.53 -1.42 0.26
N ARG A 92 18.42 -1.66 -0.44
CA ARG A 92 18.39 -1.77 -1.90
C ARG A 92 18.57 -0.42 -2.59
N ILE A 93 18.03 0.65 -2.03
CA ILE A 93 18.25 2.02 -2.48
C ILE A 93 19.75 2.34 -2.45
N GLN A 94 20.45 1.99 -1.36
CA GLN A 94 21.90 2.21 -1.25
C GLN A 94 22.67 1.45 -2.35
N GLN A 95 22.28 0.22 -2.67
CA GLN A 95 22.90 -0.57 -3.74
C GLN A 95 22.64 0.01 -5.14
N LEU A 96 21.44 0.51 -5.40
CA LEU A 96 21.11 1.17 -6.67
C LEU A 96 21.90 2.48 -6.84
N LYS A 97 22.18 3.22 -5.75
CA LYS A 97 23.06 4.39 -5.78
C LYS A 97 24.48 4.03 -6.23
N LEU A 98 24.99 2.86 -5.86
CA LEU A 98 26.31 2.38 -6.29
C LEU A 98 26.33 1.91 -7.75
N LEU A 99 25.20 1.41 -8.28
CA LEU A 99 25.11 0.92 -9.66
C LEU A 99 25.01 2.04 -10.70
N GLY A 100 24.37 3.14 -10.34
CA GLY A 100 24.25 4.29 -11.23
C GLY A 100 25.47 5.21 -11.10
N HIS A 101 25.89 5.82 -12.21
CA HIS A 101 26.53 7.15 -12.16
C HIS A 101 25.54 8.25 -11.76
N LEU A 102 24.40 7.85 -11.20
CA LEU A 102 23.33 8.68 -10.68
C LEU A 102 23.69 9.18 -9.28
N ASN A 103 24.91 9.71 -9.13
CA ASN A 103 25.35 10.51 -7.97
C ASN A 103 24.63 11.87 -7.94
N SER A 104 23.40 11.94 -8.47
CA SER A 104 22.52 13.04 -8.15
C SER A 104 22.06 12.81 -6.72
N ASP A 105 22.83 13.37 -5.78
CA ASP A 105 22.43 13.57 -4.38
C ASP A 105 21.23 14.52 -4.28
N LYS A 106 20.69 14.98 -5.41
CA LYS A 106 19.45 15.74 -5.44
C LYS A 106 18.35 14.88 -4.80
N PRO A 107 17.80 15.32 -3.65
CA PRO A 107 16.66 14.66 -3.07
C PRO A 107 15.52 14.68 -4.09
N ILE A 108 14.82 13.56 -4.24
CA ILE A 108 13.64 13.50 -5.11
C ILE A 108 12.64 14.49 -4.49
N GLU A 109 12.29 15.54 -5.23
CA GLU A 109 11.60 16.75 -4.73
C GLU A 109 10.23 16.49 -4.06
N ASN A 110 9.69 15.27 -4.16
CA ASN A 110 8.48 14.87 -3.47
C ASN A 110 8.82 14.33 -2.07
N GLY A 111 8.70 15.21 -1.06
CA GLY A 111 8.96 14.97 0.37
C GLY A 111 8.07 13.92 1.07
N SER A 112 7.62 12.89 0.37
CA SER A 112 7.09 11.69 1.01
C SER A 112 8.25 10.78 1.41
N ASN A 113 8.39 10.49 2.70
CA ASN A 113 9.29 9.45 3.25
C ASN A 113 8.86 8.02 2.83
N ASN A 114 8.47 7.84 1.58
CA ASN A 114 8.04 6.57 1.04
C ASN A 114 9.25 5.89 0.38
N GLU A 115 9.90 5.01 1.15
CA GLU A 115 11.03 4.20 0.71
C GLU A 115 10.72 3.45 -0.58
N PHE A 116 9.49 2.95 -0.73
CA PHE A 116 9.08 2.27 -1.94
C PHE A 116 9.08 3.19 -3.17
N PHE A 117 8.59 4.43 -3.02
CA PHE A 117 8.58 5.42 -4.10
C PHE A 117 10.00 5.78 -4.54
N GLU A 118 10.90 6.05 -3.58
CA GLU A 118 12.31 6.33 -3.88
C GLU A 118 12.98 5.13 -4.56
N PHE A 119 12.78 3.93 -4.02
CA PHE A 119 13.33 2.69 -4.57
C PHE A 119 12.89 2.48 -6.02
N ALA A 120 11.58 2.50 -6.30
CA ALA A 120 11.05 2.28 -7.64
C ALA A 120 11.54 3.35 -8.62
N THR A 121 11.56 4.62 -8.21
CA THR A 121 12.05 5.72 -9.07
C THR A 121 13.51 5.51 -9.45
N ARG A 122 14.38 5.21 -8.47
CA ARG A 122 15.81 4.95 -8.72
C ARG A 122 16.04 3.70 -9.55
N LEU A 123 15.28 2.64 -9.29
CA LEU A 123 15.32 1.40 -10.06
C LEU A 123 15.07 1.67 -11.55
N ALA A 124 14.03 2.45 -11.87
CA ALA A 124 13.69 2.81 -13.24
C ALA A 124 14.73 3.70 -13.91
N MET A 125 15.29 4.66 -13.17
CA MET A 125 16.37 5.51 -13.68
C MET A 125 17.60 4.67 -14.05
N ALA A 126 18.02 3.77 -13.17
CA ALA A 126 19.14 2.86 -13.44
C ALA A 126 18.83 1.90 -14.60
N TYR A 127 17.60 1.39 -14.68
CA TYR A 127 17.16 0.47 -15.72
C TYR A 127 17.07 1.11 -17.11
N SER A 128 16.59 2.35 -17.19
CA SER A 128 16.41 3.09 -18.45
C SER A 128 17.70 3.65 -19.03
N THR A 129 18.63 4.07 -18.17
CA THR A 129 19.93 4.61 -18.58
C THR A 129 21.00 3.53 -18.75
N GLY A 130 20.81 2.37 -18.12
CA GLY A 130 21.74 1.26 -18.15
C GLY A 130 21.64 0.40 -19.42
N GLY A 131 22.80 -0.07 -19.89
CA GLY A 131 22.87 -1.13 -20.89
C GLY A 131 22.47 -2.50 -20.33
N GLU A 132 22.52 -3.54 -21.17
CA GLU A 132 22.07 -4.90 -20.82
C GLU A 132 22.78 -5.48 -19.59
N ALA A 133 24.08 -5.22 -19.44
CA ALA A 133 24.84 -5.66 -18.27
C ALA A 133 24.32 -5.01 -16.97
N THR A 134 23.96 -3.72 -17.00
CA THR A 134 23.37 -3.02 -15.86
C THR A 134 22.00 -3.57 -15.53
N LYS A 135 21.16 -3.82 -16.54
CA LYS A 135 19.83 -4.43 -16.35
C LYS A 135 19.92 -5.79 -15.65
N LYS A 136 20.86 -6.64 -16.07
CA LYS A 136 21.12 -7.94 -15.39
C LYS A 136 21.53 -7.76 -13.93
N ARG A 137 22.42 -6.82 -13.63
CA ARG A 137 22.80 -6.50 -12.24
C ARG A 137 21.64 -5.97 -11.42
N ILE A 138 20.79 -5.13 -12.01
CA ILE A 138 19.58 -4.63 -11.36
C ILE A 138 18.68 -5.80 -10.95
N VAL A 139 18.44 -6.77 -11.84
CA VAL A 139 17.66 -7.97 -11.52
C VAL A 139 18.29 -8.73 -10.34
N GLN A 140 19.61 -8.90 -10.33
CA GLN A 140 20.32 -9.57 -9.23
C GLN A 140 20.21 -8.82 -7.89
N VAL A 141 20.30 -7.49 -7.93
CA VAL A 141 20.07 -6.64 -6.75
C VAL A 141 18.65 -6.83 -6.25
N VAL A 142 17.67 -6.78 -7.15
CA VAL A 142 16.27 -6.90 -6.79
C VAL A 142 15.98 -8.25 -6.13
N ARG A 143 16.45 -9.36 -6.72
CA ARG A 143 16.18 -10.70 -6.20
C ARG A 143 16.96 -11.00 -4.91
N ASN A 144 18.29 -10.84 -4.95
CA ASN A 144 19.12 -11.59 -4.02
C ASN A 144 19.92 -10.77 -3.03
N GLY A 145 20.13 -9.47 -3.22
CA GLY A 145 21.15 -8.81 -2.41
C GLY A 145 22.35 -8.29 -3.11
N ARG A 146 22.65 -8.87 -4.27
CA ARG A 146 24.04 -9.06 -4.63
C ARG A 146 24.41 -8.10 -5.75
N LEU A 147 25.41 -7.28 -5.44
CA LEU A 147 26.19 -6.57 -6.44
C LEU A 147 27.39 -7.45 -6.75
N ASP A 148 27.25 -8.36 -7.70
CA ASP A 148 28.41 -9.08 -8.20
C ASP A 148 29.26 -8.05 -8.97
N GLY A 149 30.34 -7.59 -8.33
CA GLY A 149 31.24 -6.61 -8.90
C GLY A 149 31.87 -7.14 -10.21
N PRO A 150 32.26 -6.26 -11.15
CA PRO A 150 32.91 -6.65 -12.41
C PRO A 150 34.28 -7.32 -12.27
N SER A 151 34.75 -7.64 -11.08
CA SER A 151 36.07 -8.25 -10.88
C SER A 151 35.99 -9.29 -9.79
N GLY A 152 36.46 -10.50 -10.09
CA GLY A 152 36.47 -11.64 -9.19
C GLY A 152 37.27 -11.39 -7.91
N HIS A 153 36.98 -12.27 -6.95
CA HIS A 153 37.69 -12.52 -5.68
C HIS A 153 37.53 -11.50 -4.54
N ALA A 154 36.60 -11.80 -3.64
CA ALA A 154 36.73 -11.77 -2.17
C ALA A 154 35.34 -12.11 -1.57
N SER A 155 35.02 -13.34 -1.17
CA SER A 155 35.33 -13.91 0.15
C SER A 155 35.48 -12.86 1.25
N THR A 156 34.47 -12.67 2.11
CA THR A 156 34.57 -13.02 3.54
C THR A 156 33.29 -12.71 4.35
N LEU A 157 32.96 -13.69 5.19
CA LEU A 157 32.44 -13.58 6.57
C LEU A 157 30.98 -13.17 6.78
N HIS A 158 30.16 -14.21 6.84
CA HIS A 158 29.02 -14.28 7.76
C HIS A 158 29.51 -14.14 9.21
N GLU A 159 29.12 -13.06 9.88
CA GLU A 159 29.14 -12.94 11.34
C GLU A 159 27.73 -13.25 11.86
N PRO A 160 27.54 -14.28 12.71
CA PRO A 160 26.23 -14.58 13.28
C PRO A 160 25.95 -13.62 14.45
N LEU A 161 24.88 -12.82 14.32
CA LEU A 161 24.37 -11.95 15.37
C LEU A 161 23.99 -12.79 16.61
N LYS A 162 24.62 -12.43 17.73
CA LYS A 162 24.40 -12.97 19.06
C LYS A 162 23.11 -12.39 19.63
N THR A 163 22.12 -13.24 19.88
CA THR A 163 20.85 -12.90 20.54
C THR A 163 21.09 -12.68 22.03
N GLU A 164 20.86 -11.47 22.54
CA GLU A 164 20.70 -11.21 23.97
C GLU A 164 19.21 -11.20 24.35
N PRO A 165 18.80 -11.86 25.45
CA PRO A 165 17.44 -11.76 25.98
C PRO A 165 17.29 -10.53 26.88
N SER A 166 16.42 -9.59 26.49
CA SER A 166 16.01 -8.49 27.35
C SER A 166 14.80 -8.92 28.19
N VAL A 167 15.07 -9.17 29.47
CA VAL A 167 14.07 -9.24 30.55
C VAL A 167 13.69 -7.82 30.90
N ASN A 168 12.40 -7.48 30.85
CA ASN A 168 11.86 -6.35 31.61
C ASN A 168 10.43 -6.68 32.06
N GLU A 169 10.32 -6.93 33.35
CA GLU A 169 9.10 -6.89 34.16
C GLU A 169 8.57 -5.46 34.21
N GLY A 170 7.25 -5.30 34.22
CA GLY A 170 6.65 -3.98 34.29
C GLY A 170 5.12 -3.96 34.42
N THR A 171 4.66 -4.28 35.62
CA THR A 171 3.59 -3.54 36.33
C THR A 171 2.17 -3.54 35.73
N ALA A 172 1.33 -4.45 36.24
CA ALA A 172 -0.11 -4.40 36.08
C ALA A 172 -0.78 -3.49 37.15
N SER A 173 -1.69 -2.63 36.71
CA SER A 173 -2.70 -1.92 37.51
C SER A 173 -3.79 -1.38 36.58
N PRO A 174 -4.98 -1.03 37.08
CA PRO A 174 -6.07 -1.91 37.45
C PRO A 174 -7.21 -1.87 36.42
N ALA A 175 -8.04 -2.92 36.41
CA ALA A 175 -9.24 -3.01 35.59
C ALA A 175 -10.22 -1.89 35.95
N MET A 176 -10.49 -0.99 35.00
CA MET A 176 -11.68 -0.15 35.03
C MET A 176 -12.80 -0.84 34.25
N ASP A 177 -13.81 -1.19 35.01
CA ASP A 177 -15.13 -1.65 34.60
C ASP A 177 -15.80 -0.59 33.71
N MET A 178 -16.24 -0.99 32.52
CA MET A 178 -17.06 -0.16 31.63
C MET A 178 -18.11 -1.05 30.95
N PRO A 179 -19.35 -0.54 30.84
CA PRO A 179 -20.55 -1.35 30.66
C PRO A 179 -20.65 -1.89 29.24
N ASP A 180 -21.25 -3.09 29.19
CA ASP A 180 -21.71 -3.84 28.05
C ASP A 180 -22.30 -2.94 26.95
N SER A 181 -21.57 -2.78 25.84
CA SER A 181 -22.07 -2.04 24.68
C SER A 181 -23.07 -2.89 23.92
N GLU A 182 -24.33 -2.46 24.06
CA GLU A 182 -25.49 -2.69 23.21
C GLU A 182 -25.16 -3.29 21.84
N ALA A 183 -25.81 -4.42 21.54
CA ALA A 183 -25.84 -5.05 20.24
C ALA A 183 -26.18 -4.02 19.15
N GLN A 184 -25.19 -3.64 18.36
CA GLN A 184 -25.38 -2.77 17.20
C GLN A 184 -26.16 -3.57 16.15
N ILE A 185 -27.44 -3.26 16.04
CA ILE A 185 -28.29 -3.71 14.94
C ILE A 185 -27.72 -3.07 13.67
N GLU A 186 -27.12 -3.89 12.80
CA GLU A 186 -26.73 -3.48 11.45
C GLU A 186 -28.00 -3.04 10.73
N ASP A 187 -28.18 -1.72 10.50
CA ASP A 187 -29.30 -1.23 9.69
C ASP A 187 -29.10 -1.70 8.24
N PRO A 188 -29.95 -2.60 7.71
CA PRO A 188 -29.78 -3.18 6.38
C PRO A 188 -29.88 -2.13 5.26
N ASN A 189 -30.32 -0.91 5.56
CA ASN A 189 -30.44 0.18 4.59
C ASN A 189 -29.18 1.05 4.47
N LEU A 190 -28.19 0.88 5.36
CA LEU A 190 -26.94 1.66 5.34
C LEU A 190 -26.22 1.70 3.97
N PRO A 191 -26.15 0.60 3.20
CA PRO A 191 -25.54 0.61 1.88
C PRO A 191 -26.29 1.46 0.84
N ARG A 192 -27.60 1.69 1.01
CA ARG A 192 -28.40 2.48 0.05
C ARG A 192 -27.98 3.95 0.05
N TYR A 193 -27.61 4.48 1.21
CA TYR A 193 -27.14 5.85 1.37
C TYR A 193 -25.85 6.13 0.58
N THR A 194 -24.93 5.17 0.50
CA THR A 194 -23.71 5.32 -0.31
C THR A 194 -24.02 5.44 -1.80
N SER A 195 -24.93 4.60 -2.31
CA SER A 195 -25.35 4.63 -3.71
C SER A 195 -26.11 5.92 -4.05
N ALA A 196 -27.06 6.33 -3.20
CA ALA A 196 -27.83 7.55 -3.40
C ALA A 196 -26.95 8.80 -3.39
N LEU A 197 -25.95 8.87 -2.49
CA LEU A 197 -25.01 9.97 -2.44
C LEU A 197 -24.12 10.04 -3.70
N LYS A 198 -23.66 8.88 -4.19
CA LYS A 198 -22.88 8.80 -5.43
C LYS A 198 -23.70 9.30 -6.62
N GLU A 199 -24.92 8.79 -6.78
CA GLU A 199 -25.81 9.20 -7.87
C GLU A 199 -26.14 10.69 -7.84
N TYR A 200 -26.32 11.25 -6.63
CA TYR A 200 -26.50 12.69 -6.45
C TYR A 200 -25.27 13.49 -6.90
N GLY A 201 -24.06 13.03 -6.56
CA GLY A 201 -22.80 13.64 -7.00
C GLY A 201 -22.65 13.60 -8.52
N ASP A 202 -22.93 12.44 -9.12
CA ASP A 202 -22.90 12.23 -10.58
C ASP A 202 -23.86 13.19 -11.28
N ARG A 203 -25.09 13.38 -10.76
CA ARG A 203 -26.07 14.34 -11.30
C ARG A 203 -25.64 15.81 -11.19
N ARG A 204 -24.82 16.16 -10.20
CA ARG A 204 -24.31 17.53 -10.01
C ARG A 204 -22.94 17.76 -10.63
N GLY A 205 -22.31 16.73 -11.20
CA GLY A 205 -20.93 16.81 -11.68
C GLY A 205 -19.93 17.06 -10.53
N VAL A 206 -20.25 16.62 -9.31
CA VAL A 206 -19.39 16.76 -8.14
C VAL A 206 -18.86 15.39 -7.75
N ALA A 207 -17.54 15.24 -7.81
CA ALA A 207 -16.86 14.05 -7.31
C ALA A 207 -16.71 14.15 -5.78
N TYR A 208 -17.18 13.14 -5.07
CA TYR A 208 -16.99 13.01 -3.62
C TYR A 208 -15.81 12.09 -3.34
N SER A 209 -15.01 12.45 -2.34
CA SER A 209 -13.97 11.59 -1.79
C SER A 209 -14.41 11.06 -0.42
N TRP A 210 -14.06 9.81 -0.10
CA TRP A 210 -14.31 9.18 1.20
C TRP A 210 -13.00 8.86 1.95
N PRO A 211 -12.19 9.86 2.33
CA PRO A 211 -11.00 9.62 3.14
C PRO A 211 -11.37 8.88 4.43
N THR A 212 -10.77 7.71 4.60
CA THR A 212 -10.97 6.85 5.77
C THR A 212 -9.65 6.69 6.52
N ARG A 213 -9.69 6.90 7.83
CA ARG A 213 -8.51 6.74 8.70
C ARG A 213 -8.84 5.87 9.90
N GLN A 214 -7.90 5.04 10.34
CA GLN A 214 -8.00 4.35 11.62
C GLN A 214 -7.75 5.36 12.75
N ILE A 215 -8.61 5.35 13.78
CA ILE A 215 -8.52 6.26 14.93
C ILE A 215 -8.19 5.54 16.25
N SER A 216 -8.44 4.23 16.35
CA SER A 216 -7.97 3.39 17.47
C SER A 216 -7.61 1.99 16.97
N THR A 217 -6.67 1.35 17.67
CA THR A 217 -6.26 -0.05 17.47
C THR A 217 -6.91 -1.00 18.46
N MET A 218 -7.37 -0.50 19.62
CA MET A 218 -7.96 -1.32 20.69
C MET A 218 -9.05 -0.50 21.41
N PRO A 219 -10.36 -0.72 21.11
CA PRO A 219 -10.86 -1.52 19.99
C PRO A 219 -10.54 -0.86 18.64
N VAL A 220 -10.38 -1.68 17.59
CA VAL A 220 -10.17 -1.17 16.24
C VAL A 220 -11.36 -0.30 15.83
N THR A 221 -11.08 0.95 15.46
CA THR A 221 -12.11 1.88 14.98
C THR A 221 -11.59 2.74 13.84
N PHE A 222 -12.46 2.98 12.87
CA PHE A 222 -12.22 3.77 11.68
C PHE A 222 -13.14 4.98 11.64
N ARG A 223 -12.65 6.07 11.08
CA ARG A 223 -13.41 7.28 10.76
C ARG A 223 -13.36 7.54 9.27
N CYS A 224 -14.53 7.61 8.64
CA CYS A 224 -14.68 8.10 7.27
C CYS A 224 -15.21 9.54 7.31
N THR A 225 -14.68 10.41 6.46
CA THR A 225 -15.09 11.83 6.36
C THR A 225 -15.45 12.16 4.92
N ILE A 226 -16.54 12.88 4.69
CA ILE A 226 -16.99 13.33 3.37
C ILE A 226 -17.10 14.85 3.41
N GLN A 227 -16.51 15.53 2.42
CA GLN A 227 -16.67 16.97 2.22
C GLN A 227 -17.60 17.24 1.04
N MET A 228 -18.59 18.09 1.26
CA MET A 228 -19.63 18.38 0.27
C MET A 228 -20.32 19.71 0.59
N ASP A 229 -20.51 20.56 -0.41
CA ASP A 229 -21.18 21.87 -0.29
C ASP A 229 -20.66 22.72 0.90
N GLY A 230 -19.33 22.71 1.12
CA GLY A 230 -18.67 23.42 2.22
C GLY A 230 -18.92 22.81 3.61
N ARG A 231 -19.55 21.63 3.69
CA ARG A 231 -19.82 20.90 4.93
C ARG A 231 -19.01 19.62 5.01
N THR A 232 -18.76 19.18 6.22
CA THR A 232 -18.01 17.95 6.51
C THR A 232 -18.87 17.01 7.33
N CYS A 233 -19.13 15.81 6.81
CA CYS A 233 -19.86 14.74 7.49
C CYS A 233 -18.89 13.62 7.84
N SER A 234 -19.05 12.97 9.00
CA SER A 234 -18.19 11.85 9.38
C SER A 234 -18.93 10.71 10.08
N GLY A 235 -18.51 9.49 9.77
CA GLY A 235 -18.96 8.24 10.39
C GLY A 235 -17.80 7.56 11.11
N VAL A 236 -18.08 6.97 12.27
CA VAL A 236 -17.09 6.21 13.06
C VAL A 236 -17.66 4.83 13.33
N ALA A 237 -16.88 3.78 13.04
CA ALA A 237 -17.31 2.40 13.17
C ALA A 237 -16.14 1.44 13.40
N ARG A 238 -16.43 0.16 13.63
CA ARG A 238 -15.41 -0.90 13.80
C ARG A 238 -14.81 -1.34 12.48
N SER A 239 -15.50 -1.12 11.37
CA SER A 239 -15.01 -1.38 10.01
C SER A 239 -14.97 -0.10 9.15
N LYS A 240 -14.08 -0.06 8.16
CA LYS A 240 -14.04 1.04 7.17
C LYS A 240 -15.35 1.17 6.40
N LYS A 241 -15.92 0.04 5.98
CA LYS A 241 -17.17 -0.07 5.23
C LYS A 241 -18.33 0.57 6.00
N GLU A 242 -18.50 0.20 7.26
CA GLU A 242 -19.54 0.75 8.12
C GLU A 242 -19.31 2.26 8.39
N ALA A 243 -18.06 2.68 8.60
CA ALA A 243 -17.74 4.10 8.77
C ALA A 243 -18.13 4.93 7.54
N LYS A 244 -17.89 4.39 6.32
CA LYS A 244 -18.29 4.99 5.04
C LYS A 244 -19.82 5.08 4.90
N HIS A 245 -20.54 4.01 5.25
CA HIS A 245 -22.01 4.03 5.21
C HIS A 245 -22.59 5.05 6.21
N LEU A 246 -22.09 5.10 7.44
CA LEU A 246 -22.52 6.08 8.43
C LEU A 246 -22.20 7.53 8.02
N ALA A 247 -21.03 7.76 7.40
CA ALA A 247 -20.69 9.07 6.86
C ALA A 247 -21.66 9.47 5.74
N SER A 248 -21.99 8.53 4.86
CA SER A 248 -22.89 8.74 3.72
C SER A 248 -24.34 8.93 4.14
N GLN A 249 -24.78 8.23 5.19
CA GLN A 249 -26.10 8.41 5.79
C GLN A 249 -26.27 9.84 6.31
N LYS A 250 -25.31 10.33 7.10
CA LYS A 250 -25.31 11.71 7.59
C LYS A 250 -25.30 12.72 6.45
N ALA A 251 -24.50 12.47 5.41
CA ALA A 251 -24.44 13.34 4.24
C ALA A 251 -25.80 13.41 3.50
N CYS A 252 -26.45 12.27 3.26
CA CYS A 252 -27.77 12.22 2.63
C CYS A 252 -28.84 12.93 3.46
N GLN A 253 -28.85 12.72 4.78
CA GLN A 253 -29.78 13.40 5.69
C GLN A 253 -29.60 14.93 5.64
N HIS A 254 -28.35 15.40 5.56
CA HIS A 254 -28.07 16.83 5.45
C HIS A 254 -28.49 17.42 4.10
N LEU A 255 -28.33 16.67 3.01
CA LEU A 255 -28.78 17.10 1.69
C LEU A 255 -30.27 16.89 1.43
N ARG A 256 -30.96 16.17 2.30
CA ARG A 256 -32.34 15.72 2.10
C ARG A 256 -32.49 14.90 0.81
N ILE A 257 -31.55 13.99 0.57
CA ILE A 257 -31.66 12.99 -0.51
C ILE A 257 -32.67 11.93 -0.05
N GLU A 258 -33.70 11.70 -0.85
CA GLU A 258 -34.66 10.61 -0.66
C GLU A 258 -34.09 9.29 -1.20
N ILE A 259 -34.37 8.18 -0.50
CA ILE A 259 -33.77 6.85 -0.71
C ILE A 259 -34.86 5.79 -0.78
#